data_AF-A0A2A9DW35-F1
#
_entry.id   AF-A0A2A9DW35-F1
#
_cell.length_a   1.000
_cell.length_b   1.000
_cell.length_c   1.000
_cell.angle_alpha   90.00
_cell.angle_beta   90.00
_cell.angle_gamma   90.00
#
_symmetry.space_group_name_H-M   'P 1'
#
loop_
_entity.id
_entity.type
_entity.pdbx_description
1 polymer ?
#
loop_
_entity_poly.entity_id
_entity_poly.type
_entity_poly.pdbx_seq_one_letter_code
_entity_poly.pdbx_strand_id
1 'polypeptide(L)'
;MPGKIWLNMQDLRDVQSGLKTAVDEFAAVADRNEDVAASVGVPFDNHDLKNKVEDFEKDWNDNRAELSDGLGKLREHLHDIITAYDDYDANLASQLETSEHEALSQGGRDNTPV
;
A
#
# COMPACT_ATOMS: atom_id res chain seq x y z
N MET A 1 22.85 9.72 -14.79
CA MET A 1 22.31 10.46 -13.61
C MET A 1 21.06 9.72 -13.17
N PRO A 2 20.91 9.32 -11.91
CA PRO A 2 19.66 8.71 -11.44
C PRO A 2 18.52 9.71 -11.69
N GLY A 3 17.46 9.25 -12.33
CA GLY A 3 16.32 10.08 -12.69
C GLY A 3 15.74 10.71 -11.42
N LYS A 4 15.67 12.05 -11.39
CA LYS A 4 15.02 12.79 -10.31
C LYS A 4 13.53 12.47 -10.38
N ILE A 5 13.07 11.52 -9.56
CA ILE A 5 11.66 11.16 -9.48
C ILE A 5 10.97 12.24 -8.64
N TRP A 6 10.11 13.03 -9.29
CA TRP A 6 9.19 13.93 -8.59
C TRP A 6 8.01 13.09 -8.12
N LEU A 7 8.13 12.52 -6.93
CA LEU A 7 7.03 11.79 -6.30
C LEU A 7 6.06 12.81 -5.72
N ASN A 8 4.91 13.00 -6.37
CA ASN A 8 3.81 13.73 -5.78
C ASN A 8 3.24 12.89 -4.63
N MET A 9 3.31 13.43 -3.42
CA MET A 9 2.89 12.71 -2.23
C MET A 9 1.39 12.46 -2.18
N GLN A 10 0.60 13.30 -2.85
CA GLN A 10 -0.83 13.08 -3.03
C GLN A 10 -1.06 11.84 -3.90
N ASP A 11 -0.37 11.73 -5.03
CA ASP A 11 -0.51 10.60 -5.96
C ASP A 11 -0.09 9.28 -5.29
N LEU A 12 0.96 9.31 -4.46
CA LEU A 12 1.39 8.14 -3.69
C LEU A 12 0.33 7.68 -2.68
N ARG A 13 -0.32 8.62 -1.97
CA ARG A 13 -1.41 8.33 -1.04
C ARG A 13 -2.64 7.79 -1.78
N ASP A 14 -2.95 8.34 -2.95
CA ASP A 14 -4.07 7.88 -3.79
C ASP A 14 -3.82 6.45 -4.30
N VAL A 15 -2.60 6.16 -4.76
CA VAL A 15 -2.19 4.80 -5.16
C VAL A 15 -2.24 3.84 -3.98
N GLN A 16 -1.77 4.24 -2.80
CA GLN A 16 -1.85 3.41 -1.59
C GLN A 16 -3.31 3.07 -1.23
N SER A 17 -4.22 4.05 -1.33
CA SER A 17 -5.65 3.84 -1.10
C SER A 17 -6.26 2.90 -2.15
N GLY A 18 -5.95 3.11 -3.43
CA GLY A 18 -6.42 2.26 -4.52
C GLY A 18 -5.94 0.81 -4.38
N LEU A 19 -4.67 0.61 -4.00
CA LEU A 19 -4.13 -0.72 -3.71
C LEU A 19 -4.86 -1.40 -2.55
N LYS A 20 -5.18 -0.65 -1.48
CA LYS A 20 -5.96 -1.18 -0.37
C LYS A 20 -7.33 -1.65 -0.83
N THR A 21 -8.05 -0.83 -1.61
CA THR A 21 -9.36 -1.22 -2.16
C THR A 21 -9.25 -2.46 -3.03
N ALA A 22 -8.26 -2.52 -3.93
CA ALA A 22 -8.06 -3.69 -4.78
C ALA A 22 -7.81 -4.96 -3.96
N VAL A 23 -6.96 -4.91 -2.93
CA VAL A 23 -6.70 -6.05 -2.03
C VAL A 23 -7.98 -6.48 -1.29
N ASP A 24 -8.76 -5.53 -0.77
CA ASP A 24 -9.98 -5.81 -0.03
C ASP A 24 -11.07 -6.42 -0.95
N GLU A 25 -11.20 -5.91 -2.18
CA GLU A 25 -12.12 -6.45 -3.20
C GLU A 25 -11.69 -7.83 -3.66
N PHE A 26 -10.39 -8.03 -3.91
CA PHE A 26 -9.86 -9.36 -4.17
C PHE A 26 -10.23 -10.27 -3.02
N ALA A 27 -9.96 -9.90 -1.76
CA ALA A 27 -10.27 -10.70 -0.59
C ALA A 27 -11.74 -11.20 -0.59
N ALA A 28 -12.69 -10.30 -0.78
CA ALA A 28 -14.14 -10.58 -0.77
C ALA A 28 -14.62 -11.53 -1.88
N VAL A 29 -13.91 -11.63 -3.01
CA VAL A 29 -14.29 -12.52 -4.13
C VAL A 29 -13.96 -14.00 -3.84
N ALA A 30 -13.10 -14.33 -2.87
CA ALA A 30 -12.73 -15.74 -2.58
C ALA A 30 -13.92 -16.48 -2.01
N ASP A 31 -14.57 -15.82 -1.06
CA ASP A 31 -15.67 -16.40 -0.30
C ASP A 31 -16.83 -16.84 -1.21
N ARG A 32 -16.87 -16.36 -2.47
CA ARG A 32 -17.87 -16.76 -3.47
C ARG A 32 -17.46 -17.96 -4.33
N ASN A 33 -16.17 -18.25 -4.44
CA ASN A 33 -15.66 -19.28 -5.35
C ASN A 33 -15.42 -20.63 -4.65
N GLU A 34 -15.33 -20.71 -3.32
CA GLU A 34 -15.15 -21.98 -2.60
C GLU A 34 -16.34 -22.96 -2.73
N ASP A 35 -17.50 -22.50 -3.22
CA ASP A 35 -18.74 -23.29 -3.29
C ASP A 35 -19.15 -23.75 -4.70
N VAL A 36 -18.35 -23.47 -5.74
CA VAL A 36 -18.76 -23.73 -7.13
C VAL A 36 -18.69 -25.21 -7.48
N ALA A 37 -17.63 -25.93 -7.10
CA ALA A 37 -17.50 -27.38 -7.30
C ALA A 37 -18.60 -28.15 -6.56
N ALA A 38 -18.94 -27.72 -5.34
CA ALA A 38 -20.05 -28.27 -4.57
C ALA A 38 -21.40 -28.05 -5.28
N SER A 39 -21.59 -26.88 -5.89
CA SER A 39 -22.79 -26.54 -6.66
C SER A 39 -22.91 -27.31 -7.98
N VAL A 40 -21.79 -27.63 -8.63
CA VAL A 40 -21.75 -28.42 -9.87
C VAL A 40 -22.15 -29.88 -9.61
N GLY A 41 -21.75 -30.43 -8.46
CA GLY A 41 -22.12 -31.79 -8.05
C GLY A 41 -21.57 -32.86 -9.01
N VAL A 42 -22.22 -34.03 -9.01
CA VAL A 42 -21.81 -35.17 -9.86
C VAL A 42 -23.04 -35.72 -10.60
N PRO A 43 -23.46 -35.10 -11.71
CA PRO A 43 -24.56 -35.62 -12.50
C PRO A 43 -24.17 -36.95 -13.16
N PHE A 44 -25.00 -37.98 -12.98
CA PHE A 44 -24.81 -39.32 -13.57
C PHE A 44 -23.46 -39.98 -13.23
N ASP A 45 -22.93 -39.77 -12.02
CA ASP A 45 -21.60 -40.24 -11.59
C ASP A 45 -20.45 -39.78 -12.51
N ASN A 46 -20.67 -38.75 -13.33
CA ASN A 46 -19.65 -38.15 -14.18
C ASN A 46 -18.89 -37.07 -13.41
N HIS A 47 -17.66 -37.40 -13.03
CA HIS A 47 -16.79 -36.54 -12.24
C HIS A 47 -15.97 -35.54 -13.07
N ASP A 48 -15.96 -35.63 -14.41
CA ASP A 48 -15.02 -34.85 -15.23
C ASP A 48 -15.23 -33.34 -15.10
N LEU A 49 -16.49 -32.90 -15.05
CA LEU A 49 -16.80 -31.48 -14.88
C LEU A 49 -16.45 -31.00 -13.47
N LYS A 50 -16.79 -31.78 -12.44
CA LYS A 50 -16.44 -31.47 -11.05
C LYS A 50 -14.93 -31.38 -10.85
N ASN A 51 -14.18 -32.35 -11.34
CA ASN A 51 -12.72 -32.37 -11.21
C ASN A 51 -12.07 -31.16 -11.88
N LYS A 52 -12.54 -30.78 -13.08
CA LYS A 52 -12.06 -29.56 -13.76
C LYS A 52 -12.37 -28.28 -13.00
N VAL A 53 -13.54 -28.23 -12.34
CA VAL A 53 -13.92 -27.07 -11.52
C VAL A 53 -13.08 -27.03 -10.24
N GLU A 54 -12.82 -28.18 -9.61
CA GLU A 54 -11.91 -28.29 -8.46
C GLU A 54 -10.47 -27.88 -8.81
N ASP A 55 -9.95 -28.32 -9.96
CA ASP A 55 -8.64 -27.91 -10.46
C ASP A 55 -8.59 -26.40 -10.70
N PHE A 56 -9.63 -25.84 -11.33
CA PHE A 56 -9.74 -24.40 -11.55
C PHE A 56 -9.81 -23.61 -10.23
N GLU A 57 -10.62 -24.06 -9.26
CA GLU A 57 -10.73 -23.41 -7.94
C GLU A 57 -9.40 -23.39 -7.21
N LYS A 58 -8.66 -24.50 -7.25
CA LYS A 58 -7.34 -24.61 -6.65
C LYS A 58 -6.35 -23.64 -7.31
N ASP A 59 -6.22 -23.70 -8.64
CA ASP A 59 -5.30 -22.82 -9.37
C ASP A 59 -5.67 -21.34 -9.18
N TRP A 60 -6.97 -21.03 -9.15
CA TRP A 60 -7.45 -19.68 -8.87
C TRP A 60 -7.08 -19.21 -7.47
N ASN A 61 -7.30 -20.04 -6.45
CA ASN A 61 -6.97 -19.73 -5.06
C ASN A 61 -5.46 -19.52 -4.88
N ASP A 62 -4.62 -20.36 -5.48
CA ASP A 62 -3.16 -20.25 -5.43
C ASP A 62 -2.69 -18.94 -6.08
N ASN A 63 -3.11 -18.66 -7.33
CA ASN A 63 -2.72 -17.43 -8.05
C ASN A 63 -3.18 -16.16 -7.32
N ARG A 64 -4.36 -16.21 -6.72
CA ARG A 64 -4.93 -15.10 -5.97
C ARG A 64 -4.20 -14.87 -4.65
N ALA A 65 -3.80 -15.92 -3.96
CA ALA A 65 -2.98 -15.81 -2.75
C ALA A 65 -1.64 -15.13 -3.07
N GLU A 66 -0.99 -15.52 -4.17
CA GLU A 66 0.24 -14.89 -4.65
C GLU A 66 0.03 -13.42 -5.02
N LEU A 67 -1.04 -13.09 -5.76
CA LEU A 67 -1.36 -11.70 -6.10
C LEU A 67 -1.64 -10.85 -4.86
N SER A 68 -2.37 -11.39 -3.88
CA SER A 68 -2.68 -10.69 -2.63
C SER A 68 -1.43 -10.41 -1.81
N ASP A 69 -0.52 -11.38 -1.71
CA ASP A 69 0.78 -11.21 -1.06
C ASP A 69 1.64 -10.15 -1.78
N GLY A 70 1.71 -10.20 -3.11
CA GLY A 70 2.42 -9.22 -3.93
C GLY A 70 1.87 -7.78 -3.75
N LEU A 71 0.55 -7.62 -3.78
CA LEU A 71 -0.11 -6.32 -3.53
C LEU A 71 0.10 -5.85 -2.09
N GLY A 72 0.08 -6.76 -1.12
CA GLY A 72 0.39 -6.48 0.29
C GLY A 72 1.79 -5.91 0.46
N LYS A 73 2.80 -6.58 -0.12
CA LYS A 73 4.20 -6.13 -0.11
C LYS A 73 4.41 -4.78 -0.80
N LEU A 74 3.77 -4.57 -1.96
CA LEU A 74 3.85 -3.29 -2.66
C LEU A 74 3.25 -2.16 -1.82
N ARG A 75 2.13 -2.41 -1.15
CA ARG A 75 1.49 -1.44 -0.25
C ARG A 75 2.38 -1.12 0.95
N GLU A 76 2.98 -2.13 1.59
CA GLU A 76 3.94 -1.94 2.68
C GLU A 76 5.09 -1.05 2.23
N HIS A 77 5.69 -1.36 1.08
CA HIS A 77 6.81 -0.58 0.58
C HIS A 77 6.43 0.88 0.25
N LEU A 78 5.24 1.11 -0.34
CA LEU A 78 4.72 2.45 -0.56
C LEU A 78 4.49 3.21 0.75
N HIS A 79 3.96 2.53 1.77
CA HIS A 79 3.76 3.12 3.09
C HIS A 79 5.08 3.51 3.77
N ASP A 80 6.11 2.67 3.64
CA ASP A 80 7.46 2.95 4.16
C ASP A 80 8.06 4.18 3.49
N ILE A 81 7.93 4.31 2.17
CA ILE A 81 8.38 5.50 1.43
C ILE A 81 7.65 6.74 1.90
N ILE A 82 6.33 6.66 2.08
CA ILE A 82 5.50 7.77 2.56
C ILE A 82 5.95 8.22 3.95
N THR A 83 6.10 7.28 4.86
CA THR A 83 6.52 7.53 6.25
C THR A 83 7.92 8.12 6.31
N ALA A 84 8.88 7.56 5.56
CA ALA A 84 10.25 8.07 5.54
C ALA A 84 10.35 9.52 5.05
N TYR A 85 9.50 9.91 4.11
CA TYR A 85 9.46 11.29 3.63
C TYR A 85 8.76 12.22 4.62
N ASP A 86 7.62 11.83 5.19
CA ASP A 86 6.92 12.62 6.23
C ASP A 86 7.85 12.86 7.44
N ASP A 87 8.60 11.84 7.86
CA ASP A 87 9.60 11.95 8.94
C ASP A 87 10.74 12.90 8.56
N TYR A 88 11.22 12.82 7.31
CA TYR A 88 12.26 13.71 6.80
C TYR A 88 11.80 15.18 6.77
N ASP A 89 10.58 15.43 6.28
CA ASP A 89 9.99 16.78 6.20
C ASP A 89 9.77 17.37 7.59
N ALA A 90 9.22 16.60 8.53
CA ALA A 90 9.01 17.02 9.92
C ALA A 90 10.34 17.35 10.62
N ASN A 91 11.37 16.53 10.40
CA ASN A 91 12.69 16.77 10.97
C ASN A 91 13.32 18.05 10.40
N LEU A 92 13.26 18.24 9.09
CA LEU A 92 13.76 19.46 8.44
C LEU A 92 13.02 20.72 8.94
N ALA A 93 11.70 20.67 9.06
CA ALA A 93 10.89 21.76 9.60
C ALA A 93 11.34 22.11 11.03
N SER A 94 11.53 21.11 11.90
CA SER A 94 11.99 21.34 13.28
C SER A 94 13.38 21.97 13.37
N GLN A 95 14.30 21.58 12.48
CA GLN A 95 15.64 22.15 12.41
C GLN A 95 15.61 23.60 11.93
N LEU A 96 14.74 23.93 10.97
CA LEU A 96 14.54 25.30 10.48
C LEU A 96 13.92 26.20 11.55
N GLU A 97 12.89 25.74 12.26
CA GLU A 97 12.30 26.49 13.39
C GLU A 97 13.32 26.75 14.49
N THR A 98 14.14 25.74 14.83
CA THR A 98 15.21 25.88 15.82
C THR A 98 16.27 26.90 15.37
N SER A 99 16.66 26.85 14.09
CA SER A 99 17.65 27.77 13.51
C SER A 99 17.13 29.21 13.46
N GLU A 100 15.85 29.42 13.12
CA GLU A 100 15.20 30.73 13.12
C GLU A 100 15.07 31.29 14.55
N HIS A 101 14.69 30.44 15.50
CA HIS A 101 14.62 30.82 16.92
C HIS A 101 16.01 31.19 17.48
N GLU A 102 17.07 30.45 17.15
CA GLU A 102 18.44 30.81 17.54
C GLU A 102 18.91 32.14 16.92
N ALA A 103 18.60 32.37 15.64
CA ALA A 103 18.95 33.60 14.94
C ALA A 103 18.24 34.83 15.54
N LEU A 104 16.99 34.67 16.00
CA LEU A 104 16.23 35.73 16.67
C LEU A 104 16.60 35.90 18.16
N SER A 105 17.06 34.84 18.82
CA SER A 105 17.55 34.86 20.21
C SER A 105 18.94 35.49 20.33
N GLN A 106 19.76 35.46 19.29
CA GLN A 106 21.03 36.18 19.24
C GLN A 106 20.75 37.66 18.95
N GLY A 107 20.35 38.40 19.99
CA GLY A 107 20.16 39.84 19.93
C GLY A 107 21.37 40.51 19.26
N GLY A 108 21.12 41.20 18.15
CA GLY A 108 22.14 41.99 17.46
C GLY A 108 22.83 42.95 18.43
N ARG A 109 24.12 43.23 18.18
CA ARG A 109 25.01 44.09 19.00
C ARG A 109 24.49 45.51 19.29
N ASP A 110 23.33 45.91 18.78
CA ASP A 110 22.80 47.28 18.79
C ASP A 110 21.50 47.48 19.59
N ASN A 111 20.98 46.50 20.33
CA ASN A 111 19.82 46.73 21.22
C ASN A 111 20.24 47.38 22.55
N THR A 112 20.65 48.65 22.51
CA THR A 112 20.67 49.54 23.69
C THR A 112 19.30 50.23 23.84
N PRO A 113 18.62 50.12 24.99
CA PRO A 113 17.39 50.85 25.23
C PRO A 113 17.69 52.35 25.39
N VAL A 114 16.92 53.18 24.68
CA VAL A 114 16.88 54.64 24.87
C VAL A 114 15.71 55.00 25.78
#